data_AF-A0A7C1U9S2-F1
#
_entry.id   AF-A0A7C1U9S2-F1
#
_cell.length_a   1.000
_cell.length_b   1.000
_cell.length_c   1.000
_cell.angle_alpha   90.00
_cell.angle_beta   90.00
_cell.angle_gamma   90.00
#
_symmetry.space_group_name_H-M   'P 1'
#
loop_
_entity.id
_entity.type
_entity.pdbx_description
1 polymer ?
#
loop_
_entity_poly.entity_id
_entity_poly.type
_entity_poly.pdbx_seq_one_letter_code
_entity_poly.pdbx_strand_id
1 'polypeptide(L)'
;MDNSQRRIEAVERSAGEAALRSAGDSDPASAARDEVRPNSKIAGCEVNYEDPPEGTFEIVIADGVEVVDKRPGAEPTEEPEWLAAKSEASKVAGTNFKNGRLALAAGEYEKAAELFGKVVELQSGLNWAWFWLGKAHYELGRYDAAIHEFSKVIDMFADDQVVLHYCHLARGLAYAAKGMNEMARQDLEIGLPVMIDALRMTKSATLFDYADDPLYRNLSEAERPNARQSRAMM
;
A
#
# COMPACT_ATOMS: atom_id res chain seq x y z
N MET A 1 41.45 4.78 28.83
CA MET A 1 41.49 3.32 29.08
C MET A 1 40.82 3.09 30.42
N ASP A 2 39.72 2.39 30.62
CA ASP A 2 38.66 1.83 29.79
C ASP A 2 37.64 1.37 30.86
N ASN A 3 36.43 1.92 30.86
CA ASN A 3 35.37 1.52 31.82
C ASN A 3 34.18 0.89 31.09
N SER A 4 34.41 0.38 29.86
CA SER A 4 33.38 -0.14 28.96
C SER A 4 33.19 -1.67 29.02
N GLN A 5 33.74 -2.34 30.03
CA GLN A 5 33.55 -3.78 30.20
C GLN A 5 33.27 -4.15 31.66
N ARG A 6 31.99 -4.27 32.01
CA ARG A 6 31.43 -5.23 32.98
C ARG A 6 29.96 -4.90 33.26
N ARG A 7 29.05 -5.60 32.58
CA ARG A 7 27.82 -6.21 33.13
C ARG A 7 26.90 -6.68 32.00
N ILE A 8 27.23 -7.85 31.47
CA ILE A 8 26.24 -8.74 30.86
C ILE A 8 26.25 -9.96 31.79
N GLU A 9 25.17 -10.19 32.53
CA GLU A 9 24.72 -11.54 32.93
C GLU A 9 23.42 -11.50 33.75
N ALA A 10 22.50 -12.39 33.34
CA ALA A 10 21.35 -12.94 34.06
C ALA A 10 20.13 -12.02 34.30
N VAL A 11 19.04 -12.22 33.53
CA VAL A 11 17.75 -12.78 34.01
C VAL A 11 16.94 -13.29 32.78
N GLU A 12 17.22 -14.51 32.33
CA GLU A 12 16.27 -15.29 31.52
C GLU A 12 15.95 -16.57 32.29
N ARG A 13 14.81 -16.57 33.02
CA ARG A 13 14.03 -17.73 33.47
C ARG A 13 12.89 -17.26 34.36
N SER A 14 11.70 -17.08 33.79
CA SER A 14 10.40 -17.33 34.46
C SER A 14 9.17 -16.96 33.61
N ALA A 15 9.31 -16.60 32.33
CA ALA A 15 8.15 -16.27 31.48
C ALA A 15 7.47 -17.50 30.84
N GLY A 16 7.31 -18.58 31.60
CA GLY A 16 6.56 -19.76 31.19
C GLY A 16 5.67 -20.20 32.34
N GLU A 17 4.36 -20.28 32.08
CA GLU A 17 3.29 -20.73 33.00
C GLU A 17 2.63 -19.63 33.87
N ALA A 18 1.67 -18.91 33.29
CA ALA A 18 0.35 -18.69 33.91
C ALA A 18 -0.48 -17.68 33.09
N ALA A 19 -1.12 -18.13 32.01
CA ALA A 19 -2.22 -17.40 31.39
C ALA A 19 -3.37 -18.36 31.10
N LEU A 20 -4.32 -18.46 32.03
CA LEU A 20 -5.62 -19.06 31.77
C LEU A 20 -6.67 -18.55 32.78
N ARG A 21 -7.77 -18.02 32.21
CA ARG A 21 -9.08 -17.64 32.80
C ARG A 21 -9.07 -16.26 33.49
N SER A 22 -10.05 -15.37 33.28
CA SER A 22 -11.41 -15.49 32.76
C SER A 22 -11.91 -14.14 32.23
N ALA A 23 -12.75 -14.20 31.19
CA ALA A 23 -13.58 -13.10 30.69
C ALA A 23 -14.70 -12.71 31.68
N GLY A 24 -15.20 -11.48 31.56
CA GLY A 24 -16.45 -11.01 32.17
C GLY A 24 -16.87 -9.66 31.57
N ASP A 25 -18.05 -9.65 30.95
CA ASP A 25 -18.72 -8.56 30.22
C ASP A 25 -18.89 -7.24 31.00
N SER A 26 -18.80 -6.11 30.30
CA SER A 26 -19.94 -5.24 29.93
C SER A 26 -19.47 -3.81 29.59
N ASP A 27 -19.90 -3.30 28.45
CA ASP A 27 -19.76 -1.90 28.03
C ASP A 27 -21.15 -1.26 28.10
N PRO A 28 -21.28 -0.03 28.65
CA PRO A 28 -21.86 0.99 27.79
C PRO A 28 -21.22 2.37 27.97
N ALA A 29 -20.67 2.87 26.87
CA ALA A 29 -20.42 4.26 26.55
C ALA A 29 -21.46 5.25 27.15
N SER A 30 -21.06 5.99 28.18
CA SER A 30 -21.22 7.44 28.25
C SER A 30 -20.56 7.98 29.53
N ALA A 31 -19.61 8.90 29.37
CA ALA A 31 -19.00 9.77 30.40
C ALA A 31 -17.56 9.41 30.85
N ALA A 32 -16.59 9.59 29.96
CA ALA A 32 -15.31 10.24 30.28
C ALA A 32 -14.52 10.39 28.97
N ARG A 33 -14.07 11.62 28.67
CA ARG A 33 -13.13 11.90 27.58
C ARG A 33 -11.66 11.76 28.04
N ASP A 34 -11.40 11.01 29.11
CA ASP A 34 -10.09 10.89 29.76
C ASP A 34 -9.73 9.43 30.08
N GLU A 35 -9.97 8.49 29.16
CA GLU A 35 -9.43 7.14 29.31
C GLU A 35 -8.02 7.06 28.72
N VAL A 36 -7.06 7.17 29.64
CA VAL A 36 -5.66 6.76 29.50
C VAL A 36 -5.62 5.41 28.78
N ARG A 37 -4.97 5.39 27.62
CA ARG A 37 -4.74 4.15 26.84
C ARG A 37 -4.08 3.10 27.73
N PRO A 38 -4.44 1.81 27.61
CA PRO A 38 -3.98 0.80 28.56
C PRO A 38 -2.45 0.70 28.54
N ASN A 39 -1.83 1.14 29.63
CA ASN A 39 -0.40 0.97 29.88
C ASN A 39 -0.07 -0.52 29.80
N SER A 40 0.88 -0.88 28.93
CA SER A 40 1.36 -2.25 28.83
C SER A 40 2.34 -2.48 29.99
N LYS A 41 1.97 -3.34 30.94
CA LYS A 41 2.86 -3.70 32.04
C LYS A 41 3.88 -4.72 31.57
N ILE A 42 5.15 -4.31 31.50
CA ILE A 42 6.27 -5.22 31.27
C ILE A 42 7.07 -5.26 32.58
N ALA A 43 7.26 -6.46 33.14
CA ALA A 43 8.02 -6.69 34.38
C ALA A 43 7.59 -5.83 35.60
N GLY A 44 6.31 -5.45 35.69
CA GLY A 44 5.79 -4.64 36.80
C GLY A 44 5.99 -3.13 36.65
N CYS A 45 6.67 -2.67 35.59
CA CYS A 45 6.74 -1.26 35.22
C CYS A 45 5.55 -0.88 34.33
N GLU A 46 4.92 0.23 34.66
CA GLU A 46 3.84 0.81 33.87
C GLU A 46 4.48 1.61 32.73
N VAL A 47 4.48 1.03 31.52
CA VAL A 47 5.13 1.66 30.37
C VAL A 47 4.09 2.50 29.64
N ASN A 48 4.25 3.83 29.72
CA ASN A 48 3.52 4.81 28.92
C ASN A 48 4.36 5.17 27.69
N TYR A 49 3.74 5.22 26.50
CA TYR A 49 4.42 5.68 25.28
C TYR A 49 4.83 7.15 25.38
N GLU A 50 4.05 7.97 26.08
CA GLU A 50 4.29 9.41 26.24
C GLU A 50 5.34 9.70 27.32
N ASP A 51 5.56 8.76 28.26
CA ASP A 51 6.53 8.89 29.35
C ASP A 51 7.21 7.52 29.61
N PRO A 52 8.08 7.05 28.69
CA PRO A 52 8.77 5.80 28.87
C PRO A 52 9.80 5.93 30.01
N PRO A 53 10.00 4.89 30.84
CA PRO A 53 11.03 4.90 31.88
C PRO A 53 12.41 5.30 31.33
N GLU A 54 13.21 5.99 32.13
CA GLU A 54 14.56 6.42 31.74
C GLU A 54 15.40 5.20 31.32
N GLY A 55 16.01 5.25 30.13
CA GLY A 55 16.77 4.13 29.55
C GLY A 55 15.96 3.06 28.79
N THR A 56 14.65 3.24 28.58
CA THR A 56 13.82 2.27 27.85
C THR A 56 14.22 2.16 26.37
N PHE A 57 14.65 3.25 25.74
CA PHE A 57 15.10 3.28 24.35
C PHE A 57 16.32 4.18 24.19
N GLU A 58 17.52 3.63 24.38
CA GLU A 58 18.72 4.27 23.84
C GLU A 58 18.78 3.99 22.34
N ILE A 59 18.40 4.99 21.53
CA ILE A 59 18.65 4.95 20.09
C ILE A 59 20.10 5.39 19.89
N VAL A 60 21.00 4.41 19.72
CA VAL A 60 22.38 4.68 19.32
C VAL A 60 22.37 5.09 17.85
N ILE A 61 22.46 6.39 17.60
CA ILE A 61 22.60 6.95 16.26
C ILE A 61 24.08 6.81 15.87
N ALA A 62 24.36 6.09 14.78
CA ALA A 62 25.72 5.96 14.28
C ALA A 62 26.28 7.32 13.82
N ASP A 63 27.60 7.51 13.98
CA ASP A 63 28.28 8.71 13.50
C ASP A 63 28.00 8.95 12.01
N GLY A 64 27.56 10.17 11.67
CA GLY A 64 27.20 10.56 10.30
C GLY A 64 25.73 10.36 9.91
N VAL A 65 24.88 9.88 10.83
CA VAL A 65 23.43 9.79 10.61
C VAL A 65 22.74 11.02 11.19
N GLU A 66 22.16 11.85 10.32
CA GLU A 66 21.30 12.96 10.72
C GLU A 66 19.91 12.43 11.10
N VAL A 67 19.40 12.85 12.26
CA VAL A 67 18.07 12.48 12.75
C VAL A 67 17.22 13.74 12.91
N VAL A 68 16.10 13.77 12.17
CA VAL A 68 15.07 14.80 12.31
C VAL A 68 14.07 14.32 13.35
N ASP A 69 14.04 14.95 14.52
CA ASP A 69 13.07 14.64 15.57
C ASP A 69 11.72 15.31 15.26
N LYS A 70 10.70 14.50 14.99
CA LYS A 70 9.34 14.97 14.64
C LYS A 70 8.34 14.82 15.80
N ARG A 71 8.81 14.52 17.02
CA ARG A 71 7.92 14.37 18.18
C ARG A 71 7.29 15.71 18.59
N PRO A 72 6.04 15.72 19.10
CA PRO A 72 5.45 16.92 19.67
C PRO A 72 6.30 17.46 20.82
N GLY A 73 6.73 18.73 20.75
CA GLY A 73 7.57 19.37 21.77
C GLY A 73 9.08 19.24 21.55
N ALA A 74 9.54 18.54 20.51
CA ALA A 74 10.93 18.59 20.07
C ALA A 74 11.27 19.97 19.47
N GLU A 75 12.51 20.41 19.65
CA GLU A 75 12.99 21.64 19.01
C GLU A 75 12.88 21.49 17.47
N PRO A 76 12.33 22.50 16.75
CA PRO A 76 12.21 22.43 15.31
C PRO A 76 13.59 22.26 14.66
N THR A 77 13.80 21.13 14.00
CA THR A 77 15.01 20.88 13.19
C THR A 77 14.67 21.15 11.72
N GLU A 78 15.55 21.83 11.01
CA GLU A 78 15.39 22.04 9.56
C GLU A 78 15.48 20.67 8.85
N GLU A 79 14.48 20.35 8.02
CA GLU A 79 14.52 19.11 7.26
C GLU A 79 15.64 19.18 6.21
N PRO A 80 16.49 18.15 6.10
CA PRO A 80 17.51 18.10 5.06
C PRO A 80 16.89 18.23 3.67
N GLU A 81 17.58 18.95 2.77
CA GLU A 81 17.08 19.25 1.41
C GLU A 81 16.68 17.98 0.64
N TRP A 82 17.46 16.89 0.78
CA TRP A 82 17.17 15.62 0.12
C TRP A 82 15.86 14.98 0.61
N LEU A 83 15.52 15.15 1.89
CA LEU A 83 14.30 14.62 2.49
C LEU A 83 13.09 15.45 2.07
N ALA A 84 13.24 16.78 2.09
CA ALA A 84 12.24 17.71 1.57
C ALA A 84 11.98 17.47 0.08
N ALA A 85 13.02 17.30 -0.73
CA ALA A 85 12.92 17.00 -2.16
C ALA A 85 12.20 15.66 -2.41
N LYS A 86 12.50 14.61 -1.63
CA LYS A 86 11.80 13.31 -1.73
C LYS A 86 10.32 13.42 -1.33
N SER A 87 10.02 14.20 -0.28
CA SER A 87 8.66 14.49 0.16
C SER A 87 7.88 15.21 -0.95
N GLU A 88 8.49 16.22 -1.58
CA GLU A 88 7.88 16.97 -2.66
C GLU A 88 7.68 16.13 -3.91
N ALA A 89 8.69 15.36 -4.32
CA ALA A 89 8.57 14.40 -5.43
C ALA A 89 7.43 13.41 -5.20
N SER A 90 7.25 12.92 -3.97
CA SER A 90 6.14 12.02 -3.61
C SER A 90 4.77 12.70 -3.72
N LYS A 91 4.65 13.96 -3.27
CA LYS A 91 3.40 14.74 -3.42
C LYS A 91 3.07 15.02 -4.89
N VAL A 92 4.07 15.39 -5.68
CA VAL A 92 3.92 15.62 -7.13
C VAL A 92 3.51 14.32 -7.81
N ALA A 93 4.15 13.19 -7.48
CA ALA A 93 3.77 11.87 -8.00
C ALA A 93 2.33 11.51 -7.64
N GLY A 94 1.91 11.70 -6.38
CA GLY A 94 0.53 11.45 -5.95
C GLY A 94 -0.49 12.33 -6.70
N THR A 95 -0.16 13.60 -6.93
CA THR A 95 -1.01 14.54 -7.67
C THR A 95 -1.12 14.15 -9.14
N ASN A 96 0.00 13.84 -9.79
CA ASN A 96 0.03 13.38 -11.18
C ASN A 96 -0.73 12.06 -11.34
N PHE A 97 -0.60 11.12 -10.39
CA PHE A 97 -1.32 9.86 -10.41
C PHE A 97 -2.84 10.07 -10.36
N LYS A 98 -3.31 10.94 -9.46
CA LYS A 98 -4.73 11.31 -9.37
C LYS A 98 -5.24 11.96 -10.67
N ASN A 99 -4.48 12.91 -11.22
CA ASN A 99 -4.84 13.58 -12.46
C ASN A 99 -4.79 12.64 -13.67
N GLY A 100 -3.86 11.68 -13.70
CA GLY A 100 -3.77 10.66 -14.74
C GLY A 100 -5.00 9.75 -14.76
N ARG A 101 -5.49 9.36 -13.58
CA ARG A 101 -6.75 8.60 -13.45
C ARG A 101 -7.96 9.40 -13.94
N LEU A 102 -8.02 10.70 -13.60
CA LEU A 102 -9.06 11.60 -14.11
C LEU A 102 -9.01 11.73 -15.64
N ALA A 103 -7.81 11.86 -16.21
CA ALA A 103 -7.62 11.94 -17.65
C ALA A 103 -8.05 10.65 -18.36
N LEU A 104 -7.70 9.47 -17.81
CA LEU A 104 -8.21 8.18 -18.31
C LEU A 104 -9.74 8.11 -18.29
N ALA A 105 -10.36 8.60 -17.22
CA ALA A 105 -11.82 8.62 -17.07
C ALA A 105 -12.50 9.48 -18.12
N ALA A 106 -11.87 10.61 -18.46
CA ALA A 106 -12.32 11.54 -19.48
C ALA A 106 -12.02 11.07 -20.91
N GLY A 107 -11.32 9.94 -21.09
CA GLY A 107 -10.86 9.47 -22.41
C GLY A 107 -9.68 10.29 -22.97
N GLU A 108 -9.05 11.14 -22.15
CA GLU A 108 -7.87 11.94 -22.52
C GLU A 108 -6.59 11.08 -22.42
N TYR A 109 -6.49 10.06 -23.27
CA TYR A 109 -5.48 9.00 -23.11
C TYR A 109 -4.04 9.48 -23.29
N GLU A 110 -3.75 10.43 -24.20
CA GLU A 110 -2.40 11.02 -24.31
C GLU A 110 -1.96 11.70 -23.02
N LYS A 111 -2.85 12.49 -22.42
CA LYS A 111 -2.58 13.23 -21.20
C LYS A 111 -2.44 12.27 -20.01
N ALA A 112 -3.26 11.22 -19.97
CA ALA A 112 -3.10 10.16 -18.98
C ALA A 112 -1.71 9.51 -19.09
N ALA A 113 -1.27 9.15 -20.30
CA ALA A 113 0.05 8.57 -20.51
C ALA A 113 1.17 9.52 -20.09
N GLU A 114 1.08 10.82 -20.39
CA GLU A 114 2.05 11.81 -19.93
C GLU A 114 2.12 11.90 -18.39
N LEU A 115 0.95 11.95 -17.74
CA LEU A 115 0.86 12.06 -16.29
C LEU A 115 1.39 10.80 -15.60
N PHE A 116 1.03 9.60 -16.05
CA PHE A 116 1.58 8.37 -15.49
C PHE A 116 3.06 8.19 -15.82
N GLY A 117 3.52 8.63 -17.00
CA GLY A 117 4.94 8.71 -17.36
C GLY A 117 5.76 9.48 -16.31
N LYS A 118 5.28 10.67 -15.92
CA LYS A 118 5.90 11.45 -14.85
C LYS A 118 5.89 10.73 -13.50
N VAL A 119 4.84 9.95 -13.21
CA VAL A 119 4.77 9.16 -11.95
C VAL A 119 5.81 8.05 -11.95
N VAL A 120 5.96 7.30 -13.05
CA VAL A 120 6.94 6.20 -13.10
C VAL A 120 8.39 6.70 -13.09
N GLU A 121 8.65 7.92 -13.58
CA GLU A 121 9.95 8.59 -13.45
C GLU A 121 10.27 8.97 -12.00
N LEU A 122 9.28 9.45 -11.24
CA LEU A 122 9.45 9.85 -9.83
C LEU A 122 9.41 8.65 -8.87
N GLN A 123 8.61 7.64 -9.20
CA GLN A 123 8.30 6.49 -8.35
C GLN A 123 8.24 5.22 -9.22
N SER A 124 9.41 4.75 -9.67
CA SER A 124 9.52 3.55 -10.51
C SER A 124 9.00 2.28 -9.85
N GLY A 125 8.96 2.24 -8.50
CA GLY A 125 8.41 1.14 -7.70
C GLY A 125 6.88 1.12 -7.60
N LEU A 126 6.17 2.14 -8.11
CA LEU A 126 4.71 2.17 -8.05
C LEU A 126 4.12 1.38 -9.23
N ASN A 127 3.91 0.08 -9.01
CA ASN A 127 3.36 -0.86 -10.00
C ASN A 127 2.06 -0.38 -10.66
N TRP A 128 1.17 0.28 -9.92
CA TRP A 128 -0.07 0.83 -10.45
C TRP A 128 0.16 1.91 -11.51
N ALA A 129 1.19 2.74 -11.37
CA ALA A 129 1.47 3.77 -12.36
C ALA A 129 1.88 3.15 -13.70
N TRP A 130 2.69 2.09 -13.67
CA TRP A 130 3.03 1.30 -14.85
C TRP A 130 1.80 0.64 -15.49
N PHE A 131 0.91 0.04 -14.68
CA PHE A 131 -0.31 -0.57 -15.20
C PHE A 131 -1.21 0.45 -15.90
N TRP A 132 -1.47 1.61 -15.27
CA TRP A 132 -2.32 2.64 -15.87
C TRP A 132 -1.68 3.32 -17.08
N LEU A 133 -0.35 3.45 -17.10
CA LEU A 133 0.39 3.87 -18.29
C LEU A 133 0.19 2.89 -19.45
N GLY A 134 0.35 1.59 -19.18
CA GLY A 134 0.11 0.54 -20.18
C GLY A 134 -1.33 0.55 -20.69
N LYS A 135 -2.31 0.77 -19.80
CA LYS A 135 -3.71 0.94 -20.21
C LYS A 135 -3.91 2.17 -21.09
N ALA A 136 -3.35 3.32 -20.73
CA ALA A 136 -3.42 4.52 -21.56
C ALA A 136 -2.83 4.26 -22.96
N HIS A 137 -1.68 3.58 -23.04
CA HIS A 137 -1.08 3.20 -24.31
C HIS A 137 -1.91 2.20 -25.12
N TYR A 138 -2.58 1.25 -24.45
CA TYR A 138 -3.50 0.32 -25.11
C TYR A 138 -4.67 1.05 -25.77
N GLU A 139 -5.32 1.99 -25.05
CA GLU A 139 -6.45 2.78 -25.59
C GLU A 139 -6.01 3.68 -26.76
N LEU A 140 -4.74 4.08 -26.78
CA LEU A 140 -4.12 4.83 -27.88
C LEU A 140 -3.73 3.95 -29.08
N GLY A 141 -3.95 2.64 -29.02
CA GLY A 141 -3.49 1.70 -30.05
C GLY A 141 -1.97 1.47 -30.07
N ARG A 142 -1.25 1.96 -29.05
CA ARG A 142 0.21 1.82 -28.91
C ARG A 142 0.52 0.50 -28.20
N TYR A 143 0.14 -0.62 -28.82
CA TYR A 143 0.16 -1.93 -28.19
C TYR A 143 1.56 -2.39 -27.77
N ASP A 144 2.60 -2.03 -28.51
CA ASP A 144 4.00 -2.34 -28.15
C ASP A 144 4.41 -1.73 -26.81
N ALA A 145 4.08 -0.46 -26.60
CA ALA A 145 4.30 0.20 -25.32
C ALA A 145 3.47 -0.54 -24.25
N ALA A 146 2.15 -0.65 -24.45
CA ALA A 146 1.27 -1.30 -23.47
C ALA A 146 1.79 -2.67 -22.98
N ILE A 147 2.23 -3.52 -23.91
CA ILE A 147 2.84 -4.82 -23.61
C ILE A 147 4.09 -4.67 -22.73
N HIS A 148 4.98 -3.74 -23.07
CA HIS A 148 6.19 -3.45 -22.31
C HIS A 148 5.84 -2.98 -20.89
N GLU A 149 4.93 -2.02 -20.73
CA GLU A 149 4.55 -1.51 -19.39
C GLU A 149 3.86 -2.58 -18.54
N PHE A 150 2.95 -3.38 -19.11
CA PHE A 150 2.34 -4.50 -18.37
C PHE A 150 3.38 -5.57 -17.99
N SER A 151 4.37 -5.81 -18.85
CA SER A 151 5.46 -6.75 -18.52
C SER A 151 6.30 -6.23 -17.35
N LYS A 152 6.57 -4.92 -17.29
CA LYS A 152 7.26 -4.32 -16.12
C LYS A 152 6.52 -4.59 -14.82
N VAL A 153 5.20 -4.46 -14.81
CA VAL A 153 4.40 -4.77 -13.62
C VAL A 153 4.55 -6.24 -13.23
N ILE A 154 4.49 -7.17 -14.19
CA ILE A 154 4.65 -8.61 -13.92
C ILE A 154 6.06 -8.92 -13.38
N ASP A 155 7.09 -8.34 -13.98
CA ASP A 155 8.49 -8.55 -13.59
C ASP A 155 8.75 -8.09 -12.15
N MET A 156 8.09 -7.03 -11.67
CA MET A 156 8.23 -6.51 -10.30
C MET A 156 7.79 -7.52 -9.22
N PHE A 157 6.94 -8.50 -9.58
CA PHE A 157 6.40 -9.50 -8.65
C PHE A 157 6.85 -10.93 -8.99
N ALA A 158 7.76 -11.10 -9.96
CA ALA A 158 8.21 -12.40 -10.41
C ALA A 158 8.90 -13.20 -9.29
N ASP A 159 9.69 -12.52 -8.44
CA ASP A 159 10.41 -13.14 -7.33
C ASP A 159 9.46 -13.56 -6.19
N ASP A 160 8.40 -12.79 -5.96
CA ASP A 160 7.41 -13.03 -4.90
C ASP A 160 6.41 -14.15 -5.23
N GLN A 161 6.49 -14.76 -6.42
CA GLN A 161 5.56 -15.77 -6.92
C GLN A 161 4.09 -15.31 -6.93
N VAL A 162 3.86 -13.99 -6.95
CA VAL A 162 2.52 -13.39 -7.00
C VAL A 162 2.07 -13.28 -8.44
N VAL A 163 1.00 -14.00 -8.79
CA VAL A 163 0.41 -13.95 -10.13
C VAL A 163 -0.58 -12.79 -10.21
N LEU A 164 -0.23 -11.76 -10.99
CA LEU A 164 -1.08 -10.60 -11.24
C LEU A 164 -2.05 -10.86 -12.40
N HIS A 165 -3.12 -11.61 -12.11
CA HIS A 165 -4.14 -12.03 -13.10
C HIS A 165 -4.70 -10.86 -13.95
N TYR A 166 -4.91 -9.69 -13.34
CA TYR A 166 -5.38 -8.50 -14.07
C TYR A 166 -4.36 -7.97 -15.08
N CYS A 167 -3.06 -8.07 -14.77
CA CYS A 167 -2.00 -7.60 -15.65
C CYS A 167 -1.77 -8.58 -16.79
N HIS A 168 -1.84 -9.88 -16.52
CA HIS A 168 -1.87 -10.91 -17.58
C HIS A 168 -3.08 -10.71 -18.50
N LEU A 169 -4.27 -10.46 -17.96
CA LEU A 169 -5.45 -10.16 -18.79
C LEU A 169 -5.21 -8.95 -19.70
N ALA A 170 -4.73 -7.83 -19.13
CA ALA A 170 -4.49 -6.60 -19.89
C ALA A 170 -3.40 -6.78 -20.98
N ARG A 171 -2.31 -7.47 -20.66
CA ARG A 171 -1.25 -7.79 -21.62
C ARG A 171 -1.72 -8.77 -22.70
N GLY A 172 -2.52 -9.78 -22.33
CA GLY A 172 -3.14 -10.71 -23.26
C GLY A 172 -4.06 -10.01 -24.27
N LEU A 173 -4.85 -9.02 -23.82
CA LEU A 173 -5.65 -8.17 -24.71
C LEU A 173 -4.77 -7.32 -25.65
N ALA A 174 -3.68 -6.74 -25.13
CA ALA A 174 -2.72 -5.99 -25.96
C ALA A 174 -2.04 -6.88 -27.02
N TYR A 175 -1.64 -8.11 -26.66
CA TYR A 175 -1.13 -9.09 -27.60
C TYR A 175 -2.17 -9.46 -28.67
N ALA A 176 -3.43 -9.67 -28.28
CA ALA A 176 -4.50 -9.98 -29.21
C ALA A 176 -4.75 -8.83 -30.19
N ALA A 177 -4.79 -7.60 -29.71
CA ALA A 177 -4.97 -6.40 -30.53
C ALA A 177 -3.82 -6.19 -31.53
N LYS A 178 -2.60 -6.66 -31.18
CA LYS A 178 -1.43 -6.67 -32.06
C LYS A 178 -1.40 -7.87 -33.03
N GLY A 179 -2.26 -8.87 -32.86
CA GLY A 179 -2.29 -10.10 -33.65
C GLY A 179 -1.34 -11.20 -33.17
N MET A 180 -0.76 -11.08 -31.98
CA MET A 180 0.12 -12.07 -31.36
C MET A 180 -0.70 -13.14 -30.62
N ASN A 181 -1.43 -13.95 -31.38
CA ASN A 181 -2.47 -14.83 -30.84
C ASN A 181 -1.97 -15.87 -29.83
N GLU A 182 -0.78 -16.43 -30.02
CA GLU A 182 -0.25 -17.44 -29.10
C GLU A 182 0.13 -16.84 -27.74
N MET A 183 0.73 -15.64 -27.74
CA MET A 183 1.11 -14.92 -26.52
C MET A 183 -0.13 -14.42 -25.80
N ALA A 184 -1.12 -13.94 -26.57
CA ALA A 184 -2.43 -13.59 -26.04
C ALA A 184 -3.09 -14.79 -25.36
N ARG A 185 -3.10 -15.96 -26.01
CA ARG A 185 -3.69 -17.18 -25.45
C ARG A 185 -3.05 -17.55 -24.10
N GLN A 186 -1.73 -17.55 -24.02
CA GLN A 186 -1.00 -17.87 -22.78
C GLN A 186 -1.37 -16.94 -21.62
N ASP A 187 -1.41 -15.62 -21.88
CA ASP A 187 -1.77 -14.64 -20.86
C ASP A 187 -3.26 -14.69 -20.48
N LEU A 188 -4.14 -14.94 -21.47
CA LEU A 188 -5.59 -15.05 -21.24
C LEU A 188 -5.96 -16.34 -20.49
N GLU A 189 -5.23 -17.44 -20.69
CA GLU A 189 -5.40 -18.69 -19.92
C GLU A 189 -5.15 -18.47 -18.42
N ILE A 190 -4.28 -17.53 -18.07
CA ILE A 190 -4.03 -17.13 -16.68
C ILE A 190 -5.13 -16.19 -16.19
N GLY A 191 -5.41 -15.10 -16.91
CA GLY A 191 -6.27 -14.01 -16.41
C GLY A 191 -7.77 -14.27 -16.49
N LEU A 192 -8.24 -14.94 -17.55
CA LEU A 192 -9.67 -15.03 -17.88
C LEU A 192 -10.50 -15.90 -16.89
N PRO A 193 -10.02 -17.05 -16.39
CA PRO A 193 -10.78 -17.84 -15.42
C PRO A 193 -11.13 -17.04 -14.16
N VAL A 194 -10.16 -16.30 -13.61
CA VAL A 194 -10.36 -15.49 -12.41
C VAL A 194 -11.33 -14.33 -12.69
N MET A 195 -11.26 -13.72 -13.88
CA MET A 195 -12.19 -12.68 -14.29
C MET A 195 -13.62 -13.22 -14.37
N ILE A 196 -13.81 -14.37 -15.01
CA ILE A 196 -15.12 -15.03 -15.14
C ILE A 196 -15.69 -15.36 -13.74
N ASP A 197 -14.85 -15.86 -12.84
CA ASP A 197 -15.27 -16.17 -11.47
C ASP A 197 -15.59 -14.90 -10.67
N ALA A 198 -14.82 -13.82 -10.83
CA ALA A 198 -15.11 -12.51 -10.24
C ALA A 198 -16.45 -11.93 -10.68
N LEU A 199 -16.79 -12.06 -11.97
CA LEU A 199 -18.09 -11.64 -12.52
C LEU A 199 -19.26 -12.50 -12.02
N ARG A 200 -19.01 -13.77 -11.69
CA ARG A 200 -20.04 -14.71 -11.20
C ARG A 200 -20.25 -14.62 -9.69
N MET A 201 -19.21 -14.28 -8.93
CA MET A 201 -19.24 -14.24 -7.47
C MET A 201 -19.01 -12.82 -6.95
N THR A 202 -20.03 -12.23 -6.34
CA THR A 202 -19.94 -10.91 -5.70
C THR A 202 -18.97 -10.81 -4.50
N LYS A 203 -18.31 -11.90 -4.08
CA LYS A 203 -17.21 -11.86 -3.10
C LYS A 203 -15.82 -11.88 -3.76
N SER A 204 -15.72 -12.30 -5.02
CA SER A 204 -14.48 -12.37 -5.80
C SER A 204 -14.28 -11.12 -6.68
N ALA A 205 -15.32 -10.30 -6.84
CA ALA A 205 -15.28 -9.02 -7.56
C ALA A 205 -14.09 -8.11 -7.16
N THR A 206 -13.68 -8.13 -5.89
CA THR A 206 -12.55 -7.34 -5.37
C THR A 206 -11.21 -7.65 -6.02
N LEU A 207 -11.03 -8.82 -6.67
CA LEU A 207 -9.80 -9.14 -7.40
C LEU A 207 -9.62 -8.32 -8.70
N PHE A 208 -10.72 -7.83 -9.29
CA PHE A 208 -10.71 -7.04 -10.52
C PHE A 208 -11.21 -5.61 -10.36
N ASP A 209 -11.79 -5.26 -9.20
CA ASP A 209 -12.19 -3.89 -8.86
C ASP A 209 -11.03 -2.89 -9.06
N TYR A 210 -9.78 -3.32 -8.91
CA TYR A 210 -8.60 -2.47 -9.11
C TYR A 210 -8.16 -2.32 -10.57
N ALA A 211 -8.56 -3.25 -11.46
CA ALA A 211 -8.23 -3.19 -12.88
C ALA A 211 -9.17 -2.26 -13.67
N ASP A 212 -10.32 -1.92 -13.08
CA ASP A 212 -11.46 -1.30 -13.78
C ASP A 212 -11.78 0.15 -13.34
N ASP A 213 -10.81 0.86 -12.76
CA ASP A 213 -11.07 2.14 -12.10
C ASP A 213 -10.42 3.38 -12.79
N PRO A 214 -11.25 4.24 -13.45
CA PRO A 214 -10.94 5.65 -13.72
C PRO A 214 -11.62 6.62 -12.70
N LEU A 215 -11.27 6.49 -11.43
CA LEU A 215 -11.92 6.93 -10.17
C LEU A 215 -13.17 6.15 -9.67
N TYR A 216 -13.35 4.90 -10.10
CA TYR A 216 -14.52 4.03 -9.93
C TYR A 216 -15.70 4.50 -10.80
N ARG A 217 -15.40 4.96 -12.03
CA ARG A 217 -16.32 5.10 -13.18
C ARG A 217 -17.65 5.87 -13.03
N ASN A 218 -17.83 6.72 -12.00
CA ASN A 218 -19.06 7.42 -11.54
C ASN A 218 -19.89 6.54 -10.62
N LEU A 219 -19.69 6.73 -9.32
CA LEU A 219 -20.14 5.78 -8.31
C LEU A 219 -21.65 5.84 -8.03
N SER A 220 -21.99 5.02 -7.02
CA SER A 220 -23.26 4.58 -6.42
C SER A 220 -23.42 3.08 -6.61
N GLU A 221 -23.65 2.29 -5.56
CA GLU A 221 -24.85 2.30 -4.71
C GLU A 221 -24.68 3.06 -3.38
N ALA A 222 -24.42 4.36 -3.42
CA ALA A 222 -23.61 5.11 -2.45
C ALA A 222 -22.17 4.55 -2.26
N GLU A 223 -21.54 4.11 -3.35
CA GLU A 223 -20.19 4.56 -3.76
C GLU A 223 -18.94 3.97 -3.05
N ARG A 224 -19.14 3.04 -2.14
CA ARG A 224 -18.32 1.86 -1.73
C ARG A 224 -16.79 1.86 -1.95
N PRO A 225 -16.05 1.59 -0.84
CA PRO A 225 -15.27 0.33 -0.73
C PRO A 225 -15.79 -0.67 0.33
N ASN A 226 -16.93 -0.43 1.00
CA ASN A 226 -17.38 -1.26 2.14
C ASN A 226 -18.91 -1.40 2.38
N ALA A 227 -19.78 -1.21 1.39
CA ALA A 227 -21.24 -1.13 1.67
C ALA A 227 -21.98 -2.49 1.80
N ARG A 228 -21.31 -3.51 2.32
CA ARG A 228 -21.93 -4.77 2.77
C ARG A 228 -22.07 -4.88 4.28
N GLN A 229 -21.98 -3.77 5.02
CA GLN A 229 -22.78 -3.66 6.24
C GLN A 229 -24.16 -3.11 5.82
N SER A 230 -25.24 -3.67 6.35
CA SER A 230 -26.60 -3.11 6.29
C SER A 230 -27.50 -3.36 5.07
N ARG A 231 -27.45 -4.56 4.46
CA ARG A 231 -28.74 -5.22 4.11
C ARG A 231 -29.26 -5.93 5.36
N ALA A 232 -29.49 -5.13 6.39
CA ALA A 232 -30.44 -5.45 7.45
C ALA A 232 -31.82 -5.13 6.88
N MET A 233 -32.81 -5.96 7.20
CA MET A 233 -34.18 -6.00 6.65
C MET A 233 -34.24 -6.84 5.35
N MET A 234 -34.63 -8.12 5.49
CA MET A 234 -36.01 -8.61 5.49
C MET A 234 -36.61 -8.59 4.07
#